data_AF-A0A959RPT2-F1
#
_entry.id   AF-A0A959RPT2-F1
#
_cell.length_a   1.000
_cell.length_b   1.000
_cell.length_c   1.000
_cell.angle_alpha   90.00
_cell.angle_beta   90.00
_cell.angle_gamma   90.00
#
_symmetry.space_group_name_H-M   'P 1'
#
loop_
_entity.id
_entity.type
_entity.pdbx_description
1 polymer ?
#
loop_
_entity_poly.entity_id
_entity_poly.type
_entity_poly.pdbx_seq_one_letter_code
_entity_poly.pdbx_strand_id
1 'polypeptide(L)'
;MNQQKKFCILSIALLGFVACTKSSGGNIDTDTLNKNILSDVSSIVITTSYEDMYAKSTSLSSAVAALIGSTNSTNLTNARQAWKNMRMTWEQSEAWLFGPVSANDIDPRIDTWPVDFNALNAELANGHAFTPDYIDGLAEDLKGFHPIEYLLWGQNGTKVAADFTDREKEYLQALTDNLTKLSEEVKDSWTTGGYAHILKTAGDQGNTSYPSIQSA
;
A
#
# COMPACT_ATOMS: atom_id res chain seq x y z
N MET A 1 29.05 -6.51 -86.34
CA MET A 1 28.01 -7.46 -86.78
C MET A 1 27.61 -8.34 -85.60
N ASN A 2 26.31 -8.48 -85.41
CA ASN A 2 25.59 -9.47 -84.59
C ASN A 2 25.57 -9.33 -83.07
N GLN A 3 24.43 -8.76 -82.64
CA GLN A 3 23.65 -9.10 -81.45
C GLN A 3 23.83 -10.55 -80.99
N GLN A 4 23.82 -10.78 -79.67
CA GLN A 4 22.97 -11.83 -79.07
C GLN A 4 22.51 -11.46 -77.64
N LYS A 5 21.18 -11.34 -77.54
CA LYS A 5 20.27 -11.92 -76.54
C LYS A 5 20.41 -11.52 -75.06
N LYS A 6 19.47 -10.66 -74.65
CA LYS A 6 19.02 -10.46 -73.27
C LYS A 6 18.48 -11.77 -72.70
N PHE A 7 19.02 -12.21 -71.57
CA PHE A 7 18.40 -13.22 -70.70
C PHE A 7 17.92 -12.52 -69.42
N CYS A 8 16.61 -12.47 -69.22
CA CYS A 8 16.02 -12.14 -67.92
C CYS A 8 16.26 -13.34 -66.98
N ILE A 9 17.08 -13.15 -65.96
CA ILE A 9 17.15 -14.09 -64.83
C ILE A 9 16.23 -13.52 -63.75
N LEU A 10 15.08 -14.17 -63.60
CA LEU A 10 14.13 -13.92 -62.53
C LEU A 10 14.71 -14.54 -61.25
N SER A 11 15.38 -13.74 -60.42
CA SER A 11 15.88 -14.18 -59.11
C SER A 11 14.70 -14.34 -58.16
N ILE A 12 14.26 -15.59 -57.97
CA ILE A 12 13.33 -15.96 -56.89
C ILE A 12 14.11 -15.84 -55.58
N ALA A 13 13.80 -14.83 -54.78
CA ALA A 13 14.27 -14.73 -53.41
C ALA A 13 13.60 -15.84 -52.58
N LEU A 14 14.36 -16.90 -52.26
CA LEU A 14 13.97 -17.83 -51.21
C LEU A 14 13.97 -17.07 -49.88
N LEU A 15 12.78 -16.67 -49.43
CA LEU A 15 12.53 -16.34 -48.03
C LEU A 15 12.71 -17.64 -47.23
N GLY A 16 13.91 -17.84 -46.71
CA GLY A 16 14.15 -18.86 -45.69
C GLY A 16 13.33 -18.50 -44.46
N PHE A 17 12.25 -19.24 -44.23
CA PHE A 17 11.60 -19.27 -42.93
C PHE A 17 12.64 -19.79 -41.92
N VAL A 18 13.23 -18.88 -41.14
CA VAL A 18 13.93 -19.26 -39.92
C VAL A 18 12.84 -19.75 -38.97
N ALA A 19 12.56 -21.05 -39.03
CA ALA A 19 11.83 -21.74 -37.99
C ALA A 19 12.66 -21.60 -36.72
N CYS A 20 12.15 -20.87 -35.72
CA CYS A 20 12.68 -20.94 -34.38
C CYS A 20 12.71 -22.42 -33.99
N THR A 21 13.90 -23.00 -33.87
CA THR A 21 14.05 -24.25 -33.13
C THR A 21 13.53 -23.95 -31.74
N LYS A 22 12.39 -24.55 -31.37
CA LYS A 22 11.98 -24.62 -29.97
C LYS A 22 13.14 -25.30 -29.27
N SER A 23 14.00 -24.51 -28.63
CA SER A 23 14.93 -24.98 -27.64
C SER A 23 14.07 -25.77 -26.67
N SER A 24 14.24 -27.09 -26.63
CA SER A 24 13.63 -27.92 -25.60
C SER A 24 14.07 -27.33 -24.27
N GLY A 25 13.15 -26.59 -23.64
CA GLY A 25 13.40 -25.88 -22.40
C GLY A 25 13.99 -26.86 -21.40
N GLY A 26 15.06 -26.46 -20.73
CA GLY A 26 15.59 -27.22 -19.60
C GLY A 26 14.45 -27.53 -18.63
N ASN A 27 14.49 -28.70 -18.02
CA ASN A 27 13.53 -29.09 -16.99
C ASN A 27 13.55 -28.00 -15.90
N ILE A 28 12.52 -27.16 -15.83
CA ILE A 28 12.46 -26.09 -14.83
C ILE A 28 12.08 -26.75 -13.52
N ASP A 29 12.98 -26.68 -12.55
CA ASP A 29 12.66 -27.01 -11.16
C ASP A 29 11.64 -25.99 -10.65
N THR A 30 10.37 -26.37 -10.77
CA THR A 30 9.23 -25.50 -10.46
C THR A 30 9.12 -25.27 -8.95
N ASP A 31 9.55 -26.22 -8.13
CA ASP A 31 9.53 -26.08 -6.67
C ASP A 31 10.57 -25.04 -6.22
N THR A 32 11.79 -25.11 -6.75
CA THR A 32 12.81 -24.09 -6.50
C THR A 32 12.36 -22.71 -7.00
N LEU A 33 11.77 -22.64 -8.19
CA LEU A 33 11.23 -21.39 -8.72
C LEU A 33 10.15 -20.79 -7.81
N ASN A 34 9.16 -21.59 -7.40
CA ASN A 34 8.07 -21.13 -6.54
C ASN A 34 8.58 -20.70 -5.15
N LYS A 35 9.53 -21.43 -4.57
CA LYS A 35 10.18 -21.03 -3.30
C LYS A 35 10.89 -19.67 -3.41
N ASN A 36 11.57 -19.42 -4.53
CA ASN A 36 12.18 -18.12 -4.79
C ASN A 36 11.14 -17.02 -4.94
N ILE A 37 10.04 -17.27 -5.67
CA ILE A 37 8.93 -16.32 -5.80
C ILE A 37 8.35 -15.98 -4.42
N LEU A 38 8.07 -16.96 -3.57
CA LEU A 38 7.55 -16.73 -2.22
C LEU A 38 8.54 -15.92 -1.36
N SER A 39 9.84 -16.21 -1.46
CA SER A 39 10.87 -15.44 -0.77
C SER A 39 10.93 -13.98 -1.22
N ASP A 40 10.84 -13.72 -2.53
CA ASP A 40 10.89 -12.38 -3.11
C ASP A 40 9.61 -11.61 -2.81
N VAL A 41 8.44 -12.23 -2.98
CA VAL A 41 7.15 -11.63 -2.62
C VAL A 41 7.10 -11.29 -1.13
N SER A 42 7.49 -12.21 -0.25
CA SER A 42 7.46 -11.97 1.18
C SER A 42 8.39 -10.82 1.59
N SER A 43 9.65 -10.86 1.13
CA SER A 43 10.71 -10.03 1.70
C SER A 43 10.97 -8.74 0.92
N ILE A 44 10.83 -8.78 -0.41
CA ILE A 44 11.16 -7.67 -1.31
C ILE A 44 9.92 -6.87 -1.67
N VAL A 45 8.74 -7.51 -1.75
CA VAL A 45 7.48 -6.81 -2.05
C VAL A 45 6.74 -6.45 -0.78
N ILE A 46 6.29 -7.44 0.01
CA ILE A 46 5.36 -7.18 1.12
C ILE A 46 6.06 -6.47 2.28
N THR A 47 7.16 -7.02 2.82
CA THR A 47 7.88 -6.40 3.94
C THR A 47 8.32 -4.98 3.62
N THR A 48 8.94 -4.74 2.46
CA THR A 48 9.40 -3.39 2.09
C THR A 48 8.25 -2.41 1.87
N SER A 49 7.10 -2.87 1.38
CA SER A 49 5.92 -2.02 1.21
C SER A 49 5.37 -1.55 2.57
N TYR A 50 5.34 -2.42 3.58
CA TYR A 50 4.92 -2.00 4.92
C TYR A 50 5.96 -1.14 5.65
N GLU A 51 7.26 -1.35 5.38
CA GLU A 51 8.31 -0.44 5.83
C GLU A 51 8.16 0.97 5.23
N ASP A 52 7.92 1.08 3.92
CA ASP A 52 7.67 2.37 3.27
C ASP A 52 6.36 2.99 3.75
N MET A 53 5.28 2.21 3.90
CA MET A 53 4.00 2.69 4.43
C MET A 53 4.16 3.31 5.83
N TYR A 54 4.88 2.67 6.74
CA TYR A 54 5.20 3.24 8.06
C TYR A 54 6.08 4.50 7.95
N ALA A 55 7.06 4.53 7.06
CA ALA A 55 7.84 5.74 6.81
C ALA A 55 6.97 6.90 6.26
N LYS A 56 5.96 6.61 5.43
CA LYS A 56 5.00 7.62 4.97
C LYS A 56 4.01 8.03 6.06
N SER A 57 3.61 7.13 6.96
CA SER A 57 2.72 7.46 8.08
C SER A 57 3.38 8.44 9.05
N THR A 58 4.65 8.20 9.40
CA THR A 58 5.44 9.12 10.23
C THR A 58 5.65 10.48 9.55
N SER A 59 5.84 10.48 8.22
CA SER A 59 5.90 11.70 7.41
C SER A 59 4.57 12.47 7.40
N LEU A 60 3.44 11.76 7.33
CA LEU A 60 2.10 12.35 7.42
C LEU A 60 1.85 12.98 8.80
N SER A 61 2.08 12.24 9.90
CA SER A 61 1.94 12.79 11.25
C SER A 61 2.84 14.03 11.45
N SER A 62 4.08 14.00 10.96
CA SER A 62 4.98 15.16 11.01
C SER A 62 4.48 16.36 10.19
N ALA A 63 3.92 16.13 9.01
CA ALA A 63 3.35 17.20 8.18
C ALA A 63 2.10 17.81 8.80
N VAL A 64 1.27 17.00 9.47
CA VAL A 64 0.12 17.47 10.26
C VAL A 64 0.59 18.29 11.46
N ALA A 65 1.60 17.82 12.21
CA ALA A 65 2.16 18.58 13.33
C ALA A 65 2.68 19.97 12.87
N ALA A 66 3.30 20.04 11.68
CA ALA A 66 3.73 21.32 11.09
C ALA A 66 2.55 22.24 10.70
N LEU A 67 1.46 21.68 10.16
CA LEU A 67 0.21 22.41 9.90
C LEU A 67 -0.43 22.96 11.18
N ILE A 68 -0.37 22.20 12.27
CA ILE A 68 -0.91 22.62 13.57
C ILE A 68 -0.05 23.72 14.17
N GLY A 69 1.29 23.58 14.15
CA GLY A 69 2.22 24.58 14.67
C GLY A 69 2.23 25.89 13.86
N SER A 70 1.95 25.82 12.55
CA SER A 70 1.73 27.00 11.72
C SER A 70 0.66 26.73 10.67
N THR A 71 -0.57 27.16 10.96
CA THR A 71 -1.74 26.91 10.12
C THR A 71 -1.77 27.86 8.93
N ASN A 72 -1.22 27.43 7.80
CA ASN A 72 -1.14 28.19 6.55
C ASN A 72 -1.31 27.29 5.32
N SER A 73 -1.49 27.89 4.14
CA SER A 73 -1.76 27.17 2.88
C SER A 73 -0.62 26.24 2.46
N THR A 74 0.64 26.61 2.74
CA THR A 74 1.82 25.78 2.41
C THR A 74 1.80 24.51 3.23
N ASN A 75 1.62 24.61 4.55
CA ASN A 75 1.58 23.43 5.41
C ASN A 75 0.36 22.55 5.16
N LEU A 76 -0.80 23.13 4.82
CA LEU A 76 -1.97 22.34 4.42
C LEU A 76 -1.70 21.55 3.14
N THR A 77 -1.03 22.16 2.16
CA THR A 77 -0.62 21.48 0.93
C THR A 77 0.37 20.35 1.22
N ASN A 78 1.32 20.56 2.13
CA ASN A 78 2.28 19.54 2.55
C ASN A 78 1.59 18.36 3.25
N ALA A 79 0.67 18.61 4.18
CA ALA A 79 -0.10 17.57 4.85
C ALA A 79 -0.94 16.74 3.86
N ARG A 80 -1.62 17.40 2.92
CA ARG A 80 -2.37 16.74 1.83
C ARG A 80 -1.47 15.88 0.94
N GLN A 81 -0.28 16.36 0.60
CA GLN A 81 0.66 15.57 -0.19
C GLN A 81 1.19 14.37 0.58
N ALA A 82 1.50 14.53 1.88
CA ALA A 82 1.92 13.43 2.72
C ALA A 82 0.82 12.36 2.86
N TRP A 83 -0.45 12.79 2.98
CA TRP A 83 -1.60 11.88 3.01
C TRP A 83 -1.69 11.08 1.72
N LYS A 84 -1.58 11.73 0.55
CA LYS A 84 -1.60 11.04 -0.75
C LYS A 84 -0.45 10.06 -0.91
N ASN A 85 0.76 10.43 -0.45
CA ASN A 85 1.92 9.56 -0.51
C ASN A 85 1.72 8.31 0.35
N MET A 86 1.16 8.45 1.56
CA MET A 86 0.82 7.31 2.41
C MET A 86 -0.32 6.48 1.82
N ARG A 87 -1.36 7.14 1.29
CA ARG A 87 -2.49 6.45 0.66
C ARG A 87 -2.03 5.55 -0.48
N MET A 88 -1.10 6.04 -1.30
CA MET A 88 -0.53 5.27 -2.41
C MET A 88 0.12 3.96 -1.97
N THR A 89 0.83 3.94 -0.83
CA THR A 89 1.48 2.72 -0.34
C THR A 89 0.44 1.73 0.20
N TRP A 90 -0.62 2.21 0.86
CA TRP A 90 -1.71 1.37 1.33
C TRP A 90 -2.47 0.70 0.16
N GLU A 91 -2.88 1.49 -0.83
CA GLU A 91 -3.60 0.99 -2.01
C GLU A 91 -2.79 -0.05 -2.80
N GLN A 92 -1.47 0.13 -2.89
CA GLN A 92 -0.59 -0.87 -3.49
C GLN A 92 -0.54 -2.17 -2.68
N SER A 93 -0.78 -2.10 -1.37
CA SER A 93 -0.76 -3.25 -0.45
C SER A 93 -2.06 -4.05 -0.42
N GLU A 94 -3.14 -3.53 -1.01
CA GLU A 94 -4.43 -4.22 -1.03
C GLU A 94 -4.40 -5.56 -1.80
N ALA A 95 -3.37 -5.78 -2.63
CA ALA A 95 -3.15 -7.08 -3.26
C ALA A 95 -2.76 -8.20 -2.27
N TRP A 96 -2.45 -7.87 -1.01
CA TRP A 96 -2.05 -8.85 0.02
C TRP A 96 -2.68 -8.58 1.40
N LEU A 97 -4.00 -8.40 1.45
CA LEU A 97 -4.77 -8.27 2.70
C LEU A 97 -4.98 -9.58 3.48
N PHE A 98 -3.98 -10.47 3.49
CA PHE A 98 -4.01 -11.73 4.24
C PHE A 98 -3.01 -11.73 5.39
N GLY A 99 -3.13 -12.71 6.29
CA GLY A 99 -2.25 -12.82 7.44
C GLY A 99 -2.56 -11.72 8.48
N PRO A 100 -1.55 -11.07 9.08
CA PRO A 100 -1.72 -10.16 10.21
C PRO A 100 -2.67 -8.99 9.95
N VAL A 101 -2.65 -8.42 8.75
CA VAL A 101 -3.53 -7.29 8.39
C VAL A 101 -5.01 -7.66 8.51
N SER A 102 -5.38 -8.89 8.13
CA SER A 102 -6.73 -9.42 8.30
C SER A 102 -6.98 -9.96 9.70
N ALA A 103 -6.01 -10.65 10.31
CA ALA A 103 -6.18 -11.27 11.62
C ALA A 103 -6.31 -10.24 12.77
N ASN A 104 -5.76 -9.03 12.59
CA ASN A 104 -5.79 -7.95 13.57
C ASN A 104 -6.74 -6.81 13.17
N ASP A 105 -7.60 -7.04 12.18
CA ASP A 105 -8.57 -6.05 11.67
C ASP A 105 -7.92 -4.70 11.32
N ILE A 106 -6.71 -4.70 10.75
CA ILE A 106 -6.00 -3.45 10.41
C ILE A 106 -6.72 -2.72 9.29
N ASP A 107 -7.12 -3.44 8.24
CA ASP A 107 -7.84 -2.90 7.08
C ASP A 107 -9.06 -2.05 7.50
N PRO A 108 -10.07 -2.60 8.20
CA PRO A 108 -11.23 -1.78 8.58
C PRO A 108 -10.85 -0.66 9.56
N ARG A 109 -9.84 -0.83 10.43
CA ARG A 109 -9.39 0.22 11.36
C ARG A 109 -8.69 1.40 10.67
N ILE A 110 -8.14 1.22 9.48
CA ILE A 110 -7.47 2.31 8.75
C ILE A 110 -8.21 2.76 7.50
N ASP A 111 -9.13 1.97 6.97
CA ASP A 111 -9.71 2.21 5.64
C ASP A 111 -11.21 1.98 5.51
N THR A 112 -11.96 2.10 6.61
CA THR A 112 -13.43 1.98 6.52
C THR A 112 -14.05 3.12 5.71
N TRP A 113 -14.87 2.71 4.73
CA TRP A 113 -15.71 3.60 3.91
C TRP A 113 -17.16 3.07 3.83
N PRO A 114 -18.20 3.91 3.88
CA PRO A 114 -18.16 5.38 3.94
C PRO A 114 -17.92 5.93 5.35
N VAL A 115 -17.43 7.17 5.42
CA VAL A 115 -17.37 7.95 6.66
C VAL A 115 -18.77 8.41 7.07
N ASP A 116 -19.11 8.28 8.36
CA ASP A 116 -20.27 8.95 8.95
C ASP A 116 -19.90 10.38 9.38
N PHE A 117 -20.16 11.34 8.48
CA PHE A 117 -19.88 12.76 8.76
C PHE A 117 -20.69 13.32 9.92
N ASN A 118 -21.88 12.78 10.22
CA ASN A 118 -22.67 13.25 11.34
C ASN A 118 -22.05 12.81 12.66
N ALA A 119 -21.61 11.57 12.74
CA ALA A 119 -20.90 11.05 13.90
C ALA A 119 -19.53 11.73 14.07
N LEU A 120 -18.79 11.98 12.99
CA LEU A 120 -17.55 12.76 13.04
C LEU A 120 -17.79 14.19 13.56
N ASN A 121 -18.83 14.87 13.10
CA ASN A 121 -19.21 16.18 13.62
C ASN A 121 -19.63 16.11 15.10
N ALA A 122 -20.26 15.01 15.54
CA ALA A 122 -20.57 14.79 16.95
C ALA A 122 -19.30 14.59 17.79
N GLU A 123 -18.28 13.90 17.26
CA GLU A 123 -16.97 13.78 17.90
C GLU A 123 -16.27 15.14 18.08
N LEU A 124 -16.33 15.98 17.06
CA LEU A 124 -15.80 17.35 17.13
C LEU A 124 -16.59 18.24 18.10
N ALA A 125 -17.89 18.00 18.27
CA ALA A 125 -18.74 18.77 19.19
C ALA A 125 -18.67 18.29 20.65
N ASN A 126 -18.18 17.07 20.89
CA ASN A 126 -18.02 16.56 22.23
C ASN A 126 -16.78 17.16 22.94
N GLY A 127 -16.75 17.03 24.28
CA GLY A 127 -15.65 17.55 25.11
C GLY A 127 -14.60 16.50 25.49
N HIS A 128 -14.58 15.32 24.85
CA HIS A 128 -13.65 14.25 25.22
C HIS A 128 -12.23 14.57 24.76
N ALA A 129 -11.22 14.23 25.56
CA ALA A 129 -9.85 14.30 25.09
C ALA A 129 -9.61 13.21 24.03
N PHE A 130 -9.01 13.56 22.90
CA PHE A 130 -8.60 12.61 21.86
C PHE A 130 -7.31 11.88 22.26
N THR A 131 -7.38 11.10 23.34
CA THR A 131 -6.26 10.28 23.82
C THR A 131 -6.03 9.08 22.88
N PRO A 132 -4.83 8.46 22.88
CA PRO A 132 -4.58 7.28 22.06
C PRO A 132 -5.60 6.16 22.25
N ASP A 133 -5.97 5.85 23.50
CA ASP A 133 -6.97 4.80 23.81
C ASP A 133 -8.37 5.18 23.32
N TYR A 134 -8.74 6.47 23.41
CA TYR A 134 -10.02 6.94 22.90
C TYR A 134 -10.11 6.76 21.39
N ILE A 135 -9.10 7.21 20.65
CA ILE A 135 -9.05 7.08 19.18
C ILE A 135 -9.02 5.63 18.75
N ASP A 136 -8.23 4.78 19.42
CA ASP A 136 -8.15 3.35 19.10
C ASP A 136 -9.50 2.66 19.30
N GLY A 137 -10.28 3.09 20.30
CA GLY A 137 -11.62 2.58 20.62
C GLY A 137 -12.77 3.20 19.84
N LEU A 138 -12.53 4.20 18.97
CA LEU A 138 -13.57 4.74 18.09
C LEU A 138 -14.08 3.68 17.11
N ALA A 139 -15.32 3.87 16.66
CA ALA A 139 -15.85 3.16 15.51
C ALA A 139 -14.94 3.35 14.29
N GLU A 140 -14.89 2.33 13.43
CA GLU A 140 -13.92 2.24 12.33
C GLU A 140 -14.14 3.34 11.27
N ASP A 141 -15.39 3.75 11.05
CA ASP A 141 -15.79 4.86 10.17
C ASP A 141 -15.46 6.27 10.73
N LEU A 142 -14.95 6.34 11.96
CA LEU A 142 -14.50 7.57 12.62
C LEU A 142 -12.99 7.70 12.72
N LYS A 143 -12.22 6.70 12.28
CA LYS A 143 -10.74 6.76 12.25
C LYS A 143 -10.16 6.30 10.91
N GLY A 144 -8.85 6.42 10.75
CA GLY A 144 -8.15 6.01 9.53
C GLY A 144 -8.12 7.08 8.42
N PHE A 145 -7.87 6.63 7.20
CA PHE A 145 -7.56 7.46 6.03
C PHE A 145 -8.68 8.46 5.70
N HIS A 146 -9.93 8.01 5.69
CA HIS A 146 -11.04 8.83 5.20
C HIS A 146 -11.50 9.93 6.17
N PRO A 147 -11.52 9.72 7.50
CA PRO A 147 -11.69 10.81 8.45
C PRO A 147 -10.55 11.83 8.41
N ILE A 148 -9.30 11.40 8.21
CA ILE A 148 -8.16 12.30 7.98
C ILE A 148 -8.35 13.10 6.68
N GLU A 149 -8.79 12.44 5.60
CA GLU A 149 -9.11 13.08 4.33
C GLU A 149 -10.21 14.14 4.50
N TYR A 150 -11.30 13.79 5.18
CA TYR A 150 -12.39 14.70 5.48
C TYR A 150 -11.91 15.95 6.23
N LEU A 151 -11.05 15.81 7.24
CA LEU A 151 -10.50 16.95 7.98
C LEU A 151 -9.55 17.79 7.11
N LEU A 152 -8.78 17.18 6.20
CA LEU A 152 -7.83 17.88 5.34
C LEU A 152 -8.50 18.61 4.16
N TRP A 153 -9.60 18.10 3.63
CA TRP A 153 -10.27 18.63 2.43
C TRP A 153 -11.64 19.27 2.72
N GLY A 154 -12.27 18.93 3.84
CA GLY A 154 -13.65 19.27 4.16
C GLY A 154 -14.65 18.51 3.27
N GLN A 155 -15.92 18.51 3.68
CA GLN A 155 -17.00 17.79 2.99
C GLN A 155 -17.09 18.05 1.48
N ASN A 156 -16.79 19.27 1.04
CA ASN A 156 -16.88 19.69 -0.37
C ASN A 156 -15.52 19.77 -1.07
N GLY A 157 -14.42 19.38 -0.42
CA GLY A 157 -13.07 19.48 -0.98
C GLY A 157 -12.46 20.89 -1.02
N THR A 158 -13.15 21.88 -0.45
CA THR A 158 -12.79 23.31 -0.55
C THR A 158 -12.17 23.90 0.71
N LYS A 159 -11.89 23.10 1.76
CA LYS A 159 -11.36 23.62 3.03
C LYS A 159 -10.02 24.34 2.82
N VAL A 160 -9.88 25.52 3.44
CA VAL A 160 -8.63 26.29 3.48
C VAL A 160 -8.03 26.27 4.88
N ALA A 161 -6.77 26.65 5.01
CA ALA A 161 -6.06 26.61 6.30
C ALA A 161 -6.75 27.45 7.39
N ALA A 162 -7.37 28.58 7.02
CA ALA A 162 -8.10 29.44 7.94
C ALA A 162 -9.37 28.80 8.52
N ASP A 163 -9.87 27.71 7.91
CA ASP A 163 -11.09 27.03 8.37
C ASP A 163 -10.82 26.03 9.49
N PHE A 164 -9.55 25.75 9.84
CA PHE A 164 -9.21 24.80 10.90
C PHE A 164 -9.52 25.38 12.28
N THR A 165 -10.40 24.70 13.00
CA THR A 165 -10.58 24.90 14.44
C THR A 165 -9.47 24.19 15.22
N ASP A 166 -9.22 24.60 16.46
CA ASP A 166 -8.25 23.90 17.31
C ASP A 166 -8.69 22.46 17.61
N ARG A 167 -10.00 22.23 17.70
CA ARG A 167 -10.57 20.90 17.90
C ARG A 167 -10.35 19.96 16.71
N GLU A 168 -10.51 20.46 15.48
CA GLU A 168 -10.18 19.68 14.28
C GLU A 168 -8.68 19.36 14.20
N LYS A 169 -7.81 20.29 14.63
CA LYS A 169 -6.35 20.05 14.69
C LYS A 169 -6.00 18.94 15.69
N GLU A 170 -6.58 18.98 16.88
CA GLU A 170 -6.40 17.92 17.89
C GLU A 170 -6.82 16.56 17.33
N TYR A 171 -8.01 16.49 16.71
CA TYR A 171 -8.50 15.24 16.15
C TYR A 171 -7.62 14.73 15.01
N LEU A 172 -7.25 15.63 14.08
CA LEU A 172 -6.40 15.31 12.94
C LEU A 172 -5.05 14.73 13.38
N GLN A 173 -4.40 15.34 14.38
CA GLN A 173 -3.15 14.80 14.93
C GLN A 173 -3.35 13.41 15.52
N ALA A 174 -4.36 13.24 16.37
CA ALA A 174 -4.62 11.99 17.05
C ALA A 174 -4.95 10.85 16.07
N LEU A 175 -5.68 11.14 14.99
CA LEU A 175 -5.93 10.20 13.89
C LEU A 175 -4.65 9.82 13.15
N THR A 176 -3.78 10.78 12.81
CA THR A 176 -2.50 10.46 12.13
C THR A 176 -1.54 9.65 13.02
N ASP A 177 -1.60 9.86 14.34
CA ASP A 177 -0.80 9.11 15.29
C ASP A 177 -1.32 7.67 15.45
N ASN A 178 -2.65 7.48 15.51
CA ASN A 178 -3.26 6.15 15.50
C ASN A 178 -2.95 5.41 14.20
N LEU A 179 -3.09 6.08 13.04
CA LEU A 179 -2.73 5.50 11.75
C LEU A 179 -1.24 5.10 11.67
N THR A 180 -0.36 5.89 12.30
CA THR A 180 1.07 5.55 12.41
C THR A 180 1.30 4.32 13.28
N LYS A 181 0.62 4.23 14.45
CA LYS A 181 0.66 3.05 15.33
C LYS A 181 0.24 1.78 14.57
N LEU A 182 -0.85 1.83 13.79
CA LEU A 182 -1.34 0.68 13.02
C LEU A 182 -0.42 0.30 11.85
N SER A 183 0.21 1.30 11.23
CA SER A 183 1.23 1.07 10.20
C SER A 183 2.49 0.41 10.78
N GLU A 184 2.86 0.75 12.01
CA GLU A 184 3.95 0.10 12.73
C GLU A 184 3.61 -1.36 13.06
N GLU A 185 2.39 -1.61 13.54
CA GLU A 185 1.91 -2.95 13.87
C GLU A 185 1.99 -3.90 12.67
N VAL A 186 1.50 -3.47 11.49
CA VAL A 186 1.57 -4.29 10.28
C VAL A 186 3.02 -4.49 9.82
N LYS A 187 3.86 -3.45 9.84
CA LYS A 187 5.31 -3.57 9.54
C LYS A 187 5.99 -4.60 10.43
N ASP A 188 5.77 -4.53 11.74
CA ASP A 188 6.44 -5.40 12.72
C ASP A 188 5.95 -6.86 12.62
N SER A 189 4.69 -7.06 12.22
CA SER A 189 4.15 -8.40 11.97
C SER A 189 4.75 -9.08 10.73
N TRP A 190 5.21 -8.31 9.75
CA TRP A 190 5.74 -8.78 8.45
C TRP A 190 7.28 -8.79 8.38
N THR A 191 7.97 -8.80 9.51
CA THR A 191 9.44 -8.92 9.55
C THR A 191 9.93 -10.28 9.02
N THR A 192 11.22 -10.37 8.69
CA THR A 192 11.88 -11.62 8.24
C THR A 192 11.79 -12.78 9.24
N GLY A 193 11.51 -12.50 10.53
CA GLY A 193 11.24 -13.51 11.56
C GLY A 193 9.75 -13.67 11.91
N GLY A 194 8.88 -12.83 11.34
CA GLY A 194 7.43 -12.83 11.52
C GLY A 194 6.71 -13.52 10.36
N TYR A 195 5.61 -12.93 9.89
CA TYR A 195 4.74 -13.55 8.89
C TYR A 195 5.41 -13.73 7.52
N ALA A 196 6.38 -12.88 7.16
CA ALA A 196 7.18 -13.08 5.95
C ALA A 196 7.95 -14.41 5.99
N HIS A 197 8.42 -14.85 7.16
CA HIS A 197 9.04 -16.16 7.33
C HIS A 197 8.07 -17.31 7.06
N ILE A 198 6.84 -17.18 7.58
CA ILE A 198 5.78 -18.16 7.43
C ILE A 198 5.44 -18.34 5.95
N LEU A 199 5.29 -17.24 5.21
CA LEU A 199 5.04 -17.30 3.77
C LEU A 199 6.23 -17.89 2.99
N LYS A 200 7.44 -17.45 3.31
CA LYS A 200 8.68 -17.90 2.65
C LYS A 200 8.95 -19.41 2.81
N THR A 201 8.57 -19.98 3.94
CA THR A 201 8.84 -21.40 4.29
C THR A 201 7.66 -22.31 3.97
N ALA A 202 6.76 -21.91 3.06
CA ALA A 202 5.64 -22.74 2.65
C ALA A 202 6.11 -24.12 2.16
N GLY A 203 5.44 -25.17 2.64
CA GLY A 203 5.80 -26.57 2.36
C GLY A 203 6.99 -27.14 3.14
N ASP A 204 7.67 -26.34 3.97
CA ASP A 204 8.68 -26.86 4.89
C ASP A 204 8.01 -27.56 6.09
N GLN A 205 8.69 -28.58 6.63
CA GLN A 205 8.17 -29.34 7.77
C GLN A 205 7.97 -28.43 8.99
N GLY A 206 6.74 -28.39 9.52
CA GLY A 206 6.38 -27.56 10.67
C GLY A 206 5.65 -26.26 10.31
N ASN A 207 5.57 -25.90 9.03
CA ASN A 207 4.73 -24.79 8.59
C ASN A 207 3.26 -25.24 8.48
N THR A 208 2.47 -24.96 9.51
CA THR A 208 1.05 -25.34 9.53
C THR A 208 0.14 -24.34 8.84
N SER A 209 0.58 -23.10 8.63
CA SER A 209 -0.18 -22.07 7.92
C SER A 209 -0.19 -22.35 6.42
N TYR A 210 0.95 -22.78 5.89
CA TYR A 210 1.13 -23.14 4.48
C TYR A 210 1.77 -24.53 4.37
N PRO A 211 0.98 -25.63 4.52
CA PRO A 211 1.49 -27.00 4.51
C PRO A 211 2.08 -27.44 3.16
N SER A 212 1.83 -26.69 2.09
CA SER A 212 2.48 -26.86 0.79
C SER A 212 2.78 -25.52 0.14
N ILE A 213 3.70 -25.51 -0.83
CA ILE A 213 4.00 -24.32 -1.65
C ILE A 213 2.72 -23.80 -2.35
N GLN A 214 1.83 -24.70 -2.78
CA GLN A 214 0.60 -24.34 -3.49
C GLN A 214 -0.48 -23.72 -2.59
N SER A 215 -0.35 -23.85 -1.27
CA SER A 215 -1.28 -23.24 -0.31
C SER A 215 -0.93 -21.78 0.01
N ALA A 216 0.31 -21.37 -0.30
CA ALA A 216 0.79 -20.01 -0.21
C ALA A 216 0.53 -19.27 -1.53
#